data_AF-A0A2U3H039-F1
#
_entry.id   AF-A0A2U3H039-F1
#
_cell.length_a   1.000
_cell.length_b   1.000
_cell.length_c   1.000
_cell.angle_alpha   90.00
_cell.angle_beta   90.00
_cell.angle_gamma   90.00
#
_symmetry.space_group_name_H-M   'P 1'
#
loop_
_entity.id
_entity.type
_entity.pdbx_description
1 polymer ?
#
loop_
_entity_poly.entity_id
_entity_poly.type
_entity_poly.pdbx_seq_one_letter_code
_entity_poly.pdbx_strand_id
1 'polypeptide(L)'
;MDTATDSRFAGRLHRLLQRTGRSYSAGNDRPLGGYLAAMTGFAAYTAAWATAVRLRGRPLPDRPEPWDVVLTSAATFRLSRLLSKASVTSPLRAPFTRYVGPQGPAELHEEAQPEDGKRTVGELATCPFCMSVWVASTLTAGQLLWPRATRTAMGALAAVAGADTLQLAYSALVEKTTGE
;
A
#
# COMPACT_ATOMS: atom_id res chain seq x y z
N MET A 1 -0.23 -39.40 -23.00
CA MET A 1 -0.06 -40.27 -21.81
C MET A 1 0.53 -39.42 -20.69
N ASP A 2 -0.10 -38.26 -20.40
CA ASP A 2 0.56 -37.12 -19.72
C ASP A 2 -0.19 -36.57 -18.50
N THR A 3 -1.48 -36.89 -18.34
CA THR A 3 -2.33 -36.37 -17.24
C THR A 3 -1.99 -36.97 -15.87
N ALA A 4 -1.41 -38.16 -15.84
CA ALA A 4 -1.02 -38.84 -14.59
C ALA A 4 0.29 -38.29 -13.98
N THR A 5 1.15 -37.68 -14.79
CA THR A 5 2.44 -37.10 -14.36
C THR A 5 2.23 -35.70 -13.77
N ASP A 6 1.35 -34.92 -14.40
CA ASP A 6 0.99 -33.55 -13.99
C ASP A 6 0.28 -33.52 -12.61
N SER A 7 -0.66 -34.45 -12.38
CA SER A 7 -1.37 -34.59 -11.10
C SER A 7 -0.47 -35.02 -9.93
N ARG A 8 0.54 -35.85 -10.20
CA ARG A 8 1.53 -36.28 -9.20
C ARG A 8 2.52 -35.17 -8.87
N PHE A 9 2.89 -34.34 -9.84
CA PHE A 9 3.76 -33.20 -9.63
C PHE A 9 3.05 -32.09 -8.85
N ALA A 10 1.81 -31.75 -9.24
CA ALA A 10 0.95 -30.83 -8.50
C ALA A 10 0.73 -31.29 -7.05
N GLY A 11 0.49 -32.58 -6.82
CA GLY A 11 0.34 -33.16 -5.48
C GLY A 11 1.62 -33.19 -4.63
N ARG A 12 2.81 -33.17 -5.26
CA ARG A 12 4.10 -33.03 -4.54
C ARG A 12 4.40 -31.56 -4.23
N LEU A 13 4.15 -30.67 -5.19
CA LEU A 13 4.34 -29.24 -5.04
C LEU A 13 3.42 -28.68 -3.94
N HIS A 14 2.16 -29.11 -3.91
CA HIS A 14 1.21 -28.72 -2.88
C HIS A 14 1.65 -29.18 -1.48
N ARG A 15 2.18 -30.40 -1.35
CA ARG A 15 2.71 -30.92 -0.07
C ARG A 15 3.98 -30.21 0.38
N LEU A 16 4.86 -29.83 -0.56
CA LEU A 16 6.04 -29.01 -0.26
C LEU A 16 5.63 -27.61 0.20
N LEU A 17 4.71 -26.94 -0.51
CA LEU A 17 4.18 -25.64 -0.13
C LEU A 17 3.50 -25.65 1.24
N GLN A 18 2.72 -26.70 1.55
CA GLN A 18 2.10 -26.87 2.87
C GLN A 18 3.14 -27.10 3.98
N ARG A 19 4.20 -27.89 3.72
CA ARG A 19 5.27 -28.13 4.70
C ARG A 19 6.09 -26.87 4.96
N THR A 20 6.46 -26.14 3.91
CA THR A 20 7.15 -24.86 4.03
C THR A 20 6.28 -23.84 4.74
N GLY A 21 4.98 -23.80 4.44
CA GLY A 21 4.05 -22.87 5.08
C GLY A 21 3.91 -23.10 6.59
N ARG A 22 3.81 -24.36 7.04
CA ARG A 22 3.77 -24.72 8.46
C ARG A 22 5.09 -24.48 9.20
N SER A 23 6.22 -24.65 8.53
CA SER A 23 7.53 -24.35 9.12
C SER A 23 7.81 -22.86 9.22
N TYR A 24 7.29 -22.06 8.28
CA TYR A 24 7.45 -20.60 8.25
C TYR A 24 6.51 -19.90 9.23
N SER A 25 5.29 -20.42 9.45
CA SER A 25 4.29 -19.73 10.25
C SER A 25 4.59 -19.70 11.75
N ALA A 26 5.51 -20.52 12.28
CA ALA A 26 5.97 -20.49 13.68
C ALA A 26 4.85 -20.25 14.73
N GLY A 27 3.68 -20.86 14.51
CA GLY A 27 2.50 -20.73 15.39
C GLY A 27 1.60 -19.50 15.17
N ASN A 28 1.88 -18.63 14.20
CA ASN A 28 1.04 -17.48 13.84
C ASN A 28 0.22 -17.76 12.57
N ASP A 29 -1.08 -17.45 12.58
CA ASP A 29 -1.94 -17.54 11.40
C ASP A 29 -1.53 -16.50 10.34
N ARG A 30 -0.59 -16.88 9.47
CA ARG A 30 -0.13 -16.11 8.30
C ARG A 30 -0.79 -16.70 7.04
N PRO A 31 -1.73 -15.99 6.40
CA PRO A 31 -2.39 -16.49 5.19
C PRO A 31 -1.46 -16.37 3.96
N LEU A 32 -0.53 -17.33 3.82
CA LEU A 32 0.47 -17.33 2.73
C LEU A 32 -0.16 -17.32 1.33
N GLY A 33 -1.30 -17.99 1.16
CA GLY A 33 -2.06 -17.96 -0.10
C GLY A 33 -2.55 -16.55 -0.46
N GLY A 34 -2.99 -15.78 0.54
CA GLY A 34 -3.40 -14.40 0.36
C GLY A 34 -2.24 -13.49 -0.05
N TYR A 35 -1.07 -13.65 0.57
CA TYR A 35 0.12 -12.89 0.16
C TYR A 35 0.61 -13.25 -1.24
N LEU A 36 0.53 -14.50 -1.65
CA LEU A 36 0.81 -14.89 -3.04
C LEU A 36 -0.18 -14.24 -4.02
N ALA A 37 -1.47 -14.18 -3.66
CA ALA A 37 -2.46 -13.45 -4.45
C ALA A 37 -2.15 -11.94 -4.51
N ALA A 38 -1.72 -11.33 -3.41
CA ALA A 38 -1.31 -9.93 -3.39
C ALA A 38 -0.06 -9.67 -4.24
N MET A 39 0.95 -10.56 -4.19
CA MET A 39 2.16 -10.47 -5.01
C MET A 39 1.85 -10.59 -6.49
N THR A 40 1.02 -11.56 -6.88
CA THR A 40 0.59 -11.75 -8.27
C THR A 40 -0.25 -10.57 -8.76
N GLY A 41 -1.16 -10.05 -7.92
CA GLY A 41 -1.92 -8.84 -8.19
C GLY A 41 -1.01 -7.62 -8.39
N PHE A 42 -0.01 -7.43 -7.53
CA PHE A 42 0.95 -6.33 -7.66
C PHE A 42 1.82 -6.46 -8.92
N ALA A 43 2.27 -7.67 -9.26
CA ALA A 43 3.01 -7.92 -10.49
C ALA A 43 2.16 -7.62 -11.74
N ALA A 44 0.90 -8.05 -11.77
CA ALA A 44 -0.02 -7.74 -12.86
C ALA A 44 -0.30 -6.23 -12.96
N TYR A 45 -0.50 -5.57 -11.82
CA TYR A 45 -0.71 -4.14 -11.72
C TYR A 45 0.47 -3.32 -12.24
N THR A 46 1.69 -3.65 -11.82
CA THR A 46 2.91 -2.97 -12.30
C THR A 46 3.16 -3.25 -13.78
N ALA A 47 2.92 -4.47 -14.25
CA ALA A 47 3.00 -4.82 -15.66
C ALA A 47 1.99 -4.03 -16.51
N ALA A 48 0.77 -3.82 -16.02
CA ALA A 48 -0.25 -3.00 -16.70
C ALA A 48 0.22 -1.55 -16.84
N TRP A 49 0.76 -0.94 -15.78
CA TRP A 49 1.34 0.40 -15.86
C TRP A 49 2.53 0.47 -16.80
N ALA A 50 3.46 -0.47 -16.71
CA ALA A 50 4.62 -0.52 -17.61
C ALA A 50 4.19 -0.63 -19.07
N THR A 51 3.15 -1.43 -19.35
CA THR A 51 2.56 -1.57 -20.68
C THR A 51 1.92 -0.26 -21.14
N ALA A 52 1.11 0.39 -20.30
CA ALA A 52 0.48 1.67 -20.62
C ALA A 52 1.53 2.76 -20.93
N VAL A 53 2.59 2.85 -20.13
CA VAL A 53 3.72 3.76 -20.36
C VAL A 53 4.42 3.44 -21.67
N ARG A 54 4.70 2.16 -21.95
CA ARG A 54 5.33 1.71 -23.20
C ARG A 54 4.48 2.07 -24.43
N LEU A 55 3.16 1.88 -24.35
CA LEU A 55 2.24 2.23 -25.43
C LEU A 55 2.17 3.76 -25.66
N ARG A 56 2.47 4.57 -24.65
CA ARG A 56 2.53 6.03 -24.80
C ARG A 56 3.73 6.50 -25.62
N GLY A 57 4.77 5.68 -25.78
CA GLY A 57 5.90 5.91 -26.69
C GLY A 57 6.78 7.12 -26.34
N ARG A 58 6.66 7.68 -25.13
CA ARG A 58 7.50 8.82 -24.71
C ARG A 58 8.85 8.33 -24.17
N PRO A 59 9.94 9.09 -24.42
CA PRO A 59 11.24 8.77 -23.83
C PRO A 59 11.14 8.78 -22.31
N LEU A 60 11.76 7.79 -21.67
CA LEU A 60 11.91 7.74 -20.22
C LEU A 60 13.05 8.66 -19.79
N PRO A 61 12.95 9.33 -18.63
CA PRO A 61 14.08 10.09 -18.09
C PRO A 61 15.27 9.18 -17.79
N ASP A 62 16.49 9.61 -18.14
CA ASP A 62 17.72 8.84 -17.88
C ASP A 62 18.05 8.72 -16.38
N ARG A 63 17.57 9.67 -15.58
CA ARG A 63 17.82 9.74 -14.14
C ARG A 63 16.63 10.37 -13.41
N PRO A 64 16.30 9.87 -12.21
CA PRO A 64 15.30 10.53 -11.37
C PRO A 64 15.84 11.88 -10.91
N GLU A 65 15.03 12.92 -11.10
CA GLU A 65 15.35 14.26 -10.62
C GLU A 65 15.17 14.28 -9.08
N PRO A 66 16.13 14.78 -8.29
CA PRO A 66 16.09 14.69 -6.83
C PRO A 66 14.83 15.30 -6.19
N TRP A 67 14.35 16.43 -6.72
CA TRP A 67 13.15 17.07 -6.21
C TRP A 67 11.89 16.24 -6.47
N ASP A 68 11.77 15.62 -7.64
CA ASP A 68 10.69 14.67 -7.94
C ASP A 68 10.71 13.46 -6.99
N VAL A 69 11.89 12.99 -6.53
CA VAL A 69 11.99 11.92 -5.51
C VAL A 69 11.46 12.38 -4.16
N VAL A 70 11.85 13.58 -3.70
CA VAL A 70 11.37 14.16 -2.43
C VAL A 70 9.86 14.36 -2.49
N LEU A 71 9.36 14.95 -3.57
CA LEU A 71 7.94 15.21 -3.77
C LEU A 71 7.13 13.91 -3.82
N THR A 72 7.62 12.90 -4.54
CA THR A 72 7.00 11.57 -4.61
C THR A 72 7.00 10.90 -3.24
N SER A 73 8.07 11.06 -2.45
CA SER A 73 8.17 10.49 -1.11
C SER A 73 7.15 11.12 -0.15
N ALA A 74 7.07 12.46 -0.12
CA ALA A 74 6.10 13.19 0.69
C ALA A 74 4.65 12.87 0.29
N ALA A 75 4.37 12.88 -1.01
CA ALA A 75 3.04 12.56 -1.55
C ALA A 75 2.65 11.10 -1.25
N THR A 76 3.59 10.16 -1.42
CA THR A 76 3.37 8.73 -1.10
C THR A 76 3.09 8.55 0.38
N PHE A 77 3.89 9.16 1.26
CA PHE A 77 3.67 9.10 2.70
C PHE A 77 2.27 9.57 3.07
N ARG A 78 1.88 10.78 2.61
CA ARG A 78 0.59 11.36 2.97
C ARG A 78 -0.59 10.57 2.40
N LEU A 79 -0.54 10.23 1.12
CA LEU A 79 -1.64 9.51 0.47
C LEU A 79 -1.80 8.10 1.03
N SER A 80 -0.70 7.40 1.34
CA SER A 80 -0.77 6.06 1.92
C SER A 80 -1.42 6.08 3.30
N ARG A 81 -1.09 7.06 4.15
CA ARG A 81 -1.76 7.24 5.45
C ARG A 81 -3.21 7.68 5.29
N LEU A 82 -3.51 8.56 4.35
CA LEU A 82 -4.88 8.99 4.08
C LEU A 82 -5.78 7.81 3.69
N LEU A 83 -5.28 6.94 2.80
CA LEU A 83 -6.01 5.74 2.40
C LEU A 83 -6.09 4.71 3.52
N SER A 84 -5.03 4.56 4.33
CA SER A 84 -4.95 3.46 5.29
C SER A 84 -5.43 3.76 6.70
N LYS A 85 -5.57 5.04 7.05
CA LYS A 85 -5.82 5.50 8.42
C LYS A 85 -6.87 6.60 8.54
N ALA A 86 -7.09 7.45 7.54
CA ALA A 86 -7.96 8.62 7.72
C ALA A 86 -9.43 8.22 7.94
N SER A 87 -10.09 8.87 8.90
CA SER A 87 -11.52 8.62 9.18
C SER A 87 -12.41 8.79 7.94
N VAL A 88 -12.10 9.77 7.08
CA VAL A 88 -12.83 10.04 5.83
C VAL A 88 -12.77 8.90 4.81
N THR A 89 -11.76 8.03 4.88
CA THR A 89 -11.64 6.85 4.01
C THR A 89 -12.16 5.57 4.67
N SER A 90 -12.69 5.65 5.90
CA SER A 90 -13.26 4.48 6.60
C SER A 90 -14.35 3.76 5.80
N PRO A 91 -15.26 4.42 5.04
CA PRO A 91 -16.24 3.72 4.21
C PRO A 91 -15.63 2.75 3.17
N LEU A 92 -14.43 3.05 2.67
CA LEU A 92 -13.71 2.16 1.74
C LEU A 92 -13.13 0.93 2.45
N ARG A 93 -12.83 1.04 3.75
CA ARG A 93 -12.16 0.02 4.57
C ARG A 93 -13.14 -0.83 5.38
N ALA A 94 -14.28 -0.27 5.77
CA ALA A 94 -15.33 -0.91 6.56
C ALA A 94 -15.73 -2.33 6.12
N PRO A 95 -15.78 -2.68 4.81
CA PRO A 95 -16.10 -4.05 4.39
C PRO A 95 -15.00 -5.10 4.70
N PHE A 96 -13.79 -4.68 5.02
CA PHE A 96 -12.60 -5.52 5.18
C PHE A 96 -11.94 -5.39 6.56
N THR A 97 -12.39 -4.45 7.38
CA THR A 97 -11.73 -4.06 8.62
C THR A 97 -12.72 -3.85 9.76
N ARG A 98 -12.28 -4.11 10.99
CA ARG A 98 -13.00 -3.78 12.22
C ARG A 98 -12.39 -2.55 12.86
N TYR A 99 -13.24 -1.59 13.24
CA TYR A 99 -12.84 -0.44 14.04
C TYR A 99 -12.43 -0.86 15.45
N VAL A 100 -11.25 -0.42 15.89
CA VAL A 100 -10.71 -0.70 17.23
C VAL A 100 -10.71 0.57 18.08
N GLY A 101 -10.36 1.72 17.51
CA GLY A 101 -10.31 3.00 18.25
C GLY A 101 -9.63 4.13 17.46
N PRO A 102 -9.44 5.32 18.06
CA PRO A 102 -8.65 6.39 17.46
C PRO A 102 -7.14 6.07 17.53
N GLN A 103 -6.36 6.47 16.49
CA GLN A 103 -4.90 6.28 16.44
C GLN A 103 -4.10 7.60 16.28
N GLY A 104 -4.78 8.74 16.33
CA GLY A 104 -4.16 10.07 16.22
C GLY A 104 -5.14 11.10 15.66
N PRO A 105 -4.70 12.35 15.42
CA PRO A 105 -5.55 13.38 14.82
C PRO A 105 -6.11 12.93 13.47
N ALA A 106 -7.44 12.79 13.40
CA ALA A 106 -8.17 12.30 12.22
C ALA A 106 -7.75 10.90 11.69
N GLU A 107 -7.05 10.10 12.50
CA GLU A 107 -6.62 8.74 12.15
C GLU A 107 -7.33 7.70 13.02
N LEU A 108 -7.73 6.59 12.39
CA LEU A 108 -8.39 5.46 13.01
C LEU A 108 -7.46 4.25 13.10
N HIS A 109 -7.56 3.55 14.21
CA HIS A 109 -7.05 2.20 14.39
C HIS A 109 -8.12 1.21 13.95
N GLU A 110 -7.86 0.57 12.81
CA GLU A 110 -8.69 -0.47 12.24
C GLU A 110 -7.83 -1.71 12.02
N GLU A 111 -8.37 -2.88 12.34
CA GLU A 111 -7.71 -4.18 12.17
C GLU A 111 -8.39 -4.96 11.04
N ALA A 112 -7.61 -5.73 10.30
CA ALA A 112 -8.15 -6.61 9.25
C ALA A 112 -9.08 -7.65 9.87
N GLN A 113 -10.24 -7.86 9.26
CA GLN A 113 -11.18 -8.86 9.75
C GLN A 113 -10.59 -10.28 9.54
N PRO A 114 -10.53 -11.13 10.58
CA PRO A 114 -9.87 -12.43 10.50
C PRO A 114 -10.67 -13.47 9.71
N GLU A 115 -12.00 -13.32 9.64
CA GLU A 115 -12.91 -14.20 8.93
C GLU A 115 -13.13 -13.69 7.49
N ASP A 116 -13.21 -14.64 6.55
CA ASP A 116 -13.31 -14.47 5.09
C ASP A 116 -11.99 -14.17 4.35
N GLY A 117 -11.88 -14.65 3.10
CA GLY A 117 -10.72 -14.45 2.18
C GLY A 117 -10.38 -12.98 1.84
N LYS A 118 -10.94 -12.06 2.60
CA LYS A 118 -10.78 -10.61 2.62
C LYS A 118 -9.64 -10.14 3.54
N ARG A 119 -9.12 -11.02 4.42
CA ARG A 119 -8.07 -10.66 5.39
C ARG A 119 -6.86 -9.96 4.76
N THR A 120 -6.33 -10.45 3.64
CA THR A 120 -5.17 -9.83 2.99
C THR A 120 -5.47 -8.44 2.42
N VAL A 121 -6.70 -8.22 1.94
CA VAL A 121 -7.14 -6.90 1.47
C VAL A 121 -7.27 -5.94 2.66
N GLY A 122 -7.82 -6.41 3.79
CA GLY A 122 -7.86 -5.65 5.03
C GLY A 122 -6.47 -5.31 5.56
N GLU A 123 -5.52 -6.25 5.55
CA GLU A 123 -4.13 -6.03 5.95
C GLU A 123 -3.42 -5.02 5.04
N LEU A 124 -3.65 -5.10 3.72
CA LEU A 124 -3.15 -4.10 2.78
C LEU A 124 -3.76 -2.72 3.09
N ALA A 125 -5.08 -2.63 3.18
CA ALA A 125 -5.82 -1.39 3.36
C ALA A 125 -5.62 -0.73 4.73
N THR A 126 -5.11 -1.44 5.73
CA THR A 126 -4.82 -0.88 7.07
C THR A 126 -3.33 -0.63 7.31
N CYS A 127 -2.46 -1.16 6.42
CA CYS A 127 -1.02 -1.01 6.52
C CYS A 127 -0.50 0.09 5.57
N PRO A 128 -0.10 1.28 6.09
CA PRO A 128 0.40 2.36 5.25
C PRO A 128 1.69 2.02 4.51
N PHE A 129 2.50 1.10 5.03
CA PHE A 129 3.71 0.61 4.36
C PHE A 129 3.39 -0.31 3.19
N CYS A 130 2.35 -1.14 3.30
CA CYS A 130 1.93 -1.97 2.18
C CYS A 130 1.29 -1.10 1.10
N MET A 131 0.43 -0.14 1.48
CA MET A 131 -0.18 0.81 0.54
C MET A 131 0.82 1.72 -0.16
N SER A 132 1.94 2.08 0.50
CA SER A 132 2.93 2.99 -0.08
C SER A 132 3.56 2.45 -1.35
N VAL A 133 3.74 1.13 -1.48
CA VAL A 133 4.29 0.51 -2.68
C VAL A 133 3.34 0.69 -3.88
N TRP A 134 2.03 0.53 -3.66
CA TRP A 134 1.01 0.75 -4.69
C TRP A 134 0.90 2.22 -5.07
N VAL A 135 0.88 3.11 -4.07
CA VAL A 135 0.79 4.55 -4.27
C VAL A 135 2.02 5.08 -5.03
N ALA A 136 3.23 4.71 -4.62
CA ALA A 136 4.46 5.11 -5.30
C ALA A 136 4.45 4.66 -6.76
N SER A 137 4.09 3.41 -7.02
CA SER A 137 3.98 2.88 -8.39
C SER A 137 2.95 3.65 -9.23
N THR A 138 1.80 3.99 -8.64
CA THR A 138 0.76 4.81 -9.29
C THR A 138 1.27 6.20 -9.63
N LEU A 139 1.91 6.88 -8.68
CA LEU A 139 2.41 8.24 -8.85
C LEU A 139 3.53 8.28 -9.89
N THR A 140 4.44 7.31 -9.88
CA THR A 140 5.49 7.17 -10.90
C THR A 140 4.88 6.97 -12.28
N ALA A 141 3.94 6.03 -12.44
CA ALA A 141 3.30 5.79 -13.73
C ALA A 141 2.48 7.02 -14.18
N GLY A 142 1.79 7.68 -13.25
CA GLY A 142 1.04 8.92 -13.49
C GLY A 142 1.93 10.05 -13.99
N GLN A 143 3.13 10.23 -13.42
CA GLN A 143 4.08 11.23 -13.90
C GLN A 143 4.52 10.97 -15.35
N LEU A 144 4.63 9.70 -15.77
CA LEU A 144 5.00 9.33 -17.13
C LEU A 144 3.84 9.51 -18.13
N LEU A 145 2.60 9.30 -17.70
CA LEU A 145 1.41 9.37 -18.55
C LEU A 145 0.77 10.77 -18.61
N TRP A 146 0.64 11.42 -17.44
CA TRP A 146 0.00 12.73 -17.22
C TRP A 146 0.83 13.64 -16.29
N PRO A 147 2.04 14.07 -16.71
CA PRO A 147 3.02 14.74 -15.84
C PRO A 147 2.47 15.96 -15.11
N ARG A 148 1.70 16.82 -15.80
CA ARG A 148 1.17 18.05 -15.19
C ARG A 148 0.15 17.74 -14.10
N ALA A 149 -0.83 16.89 -14.39
CA ALA A 149 -1.88 16.55 -13.44
C ALA A 149 -1.29 15.84 -12.22
N THR A 150 -0.40 14.87 -12.44
CA THR A 150 0.21 14.12 -11.34
C THR A 150 1.13 15.01 -10.49
N ARG A 151 1.93 15.90 -11.10
CA ARG A 151 2.77 16.84 -10.34
C ARG A 151 1.94 17.82 -9.51
N THR A 152 0.81 18.32 -10.04
CA THR A 152 -0.12 19.16 -9.25
C THR A 152 -0.70 18.40 -8.07
N ALA A 153 -1.16 17.16 -8.27
CA ALA A 153 -1.71 16.33 -7.20
C ALA A 153 -0.66 16.01 -6.12
N MET A 154 0.57 15.66 -6.53
CA MET A 154 1.68 15.42 -5.61
C MET A 154 2.05 16.68 -4.82
N GLY A 155 2.08 17.84 -5.47
CA GLY A 155 2.28 19.14 -4.83
C GLY A 155 1.23 19.42 -3.76
N ALA A 156 -0.04 19.20 -4.05
CA ALA A 156 -1.14 19.36 -3.10
C ALA A 156 -0.99 18.41 -1.89
N LEU A 157 -0.68 17.13 -2.14
CA LEU A 157 -0.45 16.15 -1.07
C LEU A 157 0.74 16.51 -0.18
N ALA A 158 1.83 16.97 -0.77
CA ALA A 158 3.01 17.41 -0.03
C ALA A 158 2.73 18.67 0.81
N ALA A 159 1.97 19.62 0.27
CA ALA A 159 1.53 20.80 1.02
C ALA A 159 0.66 20.43 2.23
N VAL A 160 -0.27 19.48 2.07
CA VAL A 160 -1.07 18.95 3.18
C VAL A 160 -0.19 18.26 4.22
N ALA A 161 0.78 17.45 3.79
CA ALA A 161 1.73 16.83 4.71
C ALA A 161 2.50 17.88 5.53
N GLY A 162 2.95 18.96 4.87
CA GLY A 162 3.59 20.10 5.55
C GLY A 162 2.64 20.77 6.55
N ALA A 163 1.39 21.02 6.16
CA ALA A 163 0.39 21.61 7.06
C ALA A 163 0.14 20.74 8.30
N ASP A 164 0.00 19.42 8.13
CA ASP A 164 -0.19 18.49 9.26
C ASP A 164 1.03 18.51 10.20
N THR A 165 2.26 18.56 9.65
CA THR A 165 3.47 18.64 10.49
C THR A 165 3.52 19.94 11.28
N LEU A 166 3.09 21.06 10.70
CA LEU A 166 3.00 22.34 11.39
C LEU A 166 1.94 22.31 12.50
N GLN A 167 0.79 21.70 12.25
CA GLN A 167 -0.26 21.53 13.26
C GLN A 167 0.23 20.68 14.44
N LEU A 168 0.87 19.54 14.17
CA LEU A 168 1.43 18.69 15.22
C LEU A 168 2.56 19.38 16.00
N ALA A 169 3.44 20.10 15.30
CA ALA A 169 4.49 20.89 15.94
C ALA A 169 3.92 22.00 16.83
N TYR A 170 2.86 22.68 16.38
CA TYR A 170 2.15 23.68 17.16
C TYR A 170 1.53 23.07 18.43
N SER A 171 0.82 21.94 18.31
CA SER A 171 0.27 21.23 19.48
C SER A 171 1.35 20.85 20.49
N ALA A 172 2.48 20.31 20.03
CA ALA A 172 3.61 19.95 20.90
C ALA A 172 4.29 21.18 21.55
N LEU A 173 4.30 22.33 20.87
CA LEU A 173 4.79 23.58 21.45
C LEU A 173 3.83 24.10 22.53
N VAL A 174 2.52 24.06 22.28
CA VAL A 174 1.50 24.47 23.25
C VAL A 174 1.64 23.63 24.52
N GLU A 175 1.63 22.30 24.42
CA GLU A 175 1.79 21.36 25.55
C GLU A 175 3.01 21.71 26.42
N LYS A 176 4.17 21.93 25.79
CA LYS A 176 5.41 22.32 26.48
C LYS A 176 5.33 23.67 27.18
N THR A 177 4.54 24.61 26.66
CA THR A 177 4.40 25.95 27.25
C THR A 177 3.35 26.02 28.34
N THR A 178 2.30 25.18 28.28
CA THR A 178 1.21 25.15 29.27
C THR A 178 1.45 24.15 30.40
N GLY A 179 2.39 23.21 30.26
CA GLY A 179 2.85 22.36 31.36
C GLY A 179 1.84 21.32 31.82
N GLU A 180 1.07 20.74 30.89
CA GLU A 180 0.31 19.50 31.13
C GLU A 180 1.16 18.26 30.84
#